data_AF-A0A126V445-F1
#
_entry.id   AF-A0A126V445-F1
#
_cell.length_a   1.000
_cell.length_b   1.000
_cell.length_c   1.000
_cell.angle_alpha   90.00
_cell.angle_beta   90.00
_cell.angle_gamma   90.00
#
_symmetry.space_group_name_H-M   'P 1'
#
loop_
_entity.id
_entity.type
_entity.pdbx_description
1 polymer ?
#
loop_
_entity_poly.entity_id
_entity_poly.type
_entity_poly.pdbx_seq_one_letter_code
_entity_poly.pdbx_strand_id
1 'polypeptide(L)'
;MSRTSLTETICLSALPPNSVTRYINVVRAVVNHAIQERGIAAINPFHNLKVKGAGQPAKDRLPLSAEEAEGGSASMGSQEDHQAIYLTLWGTRARVNEVTGIVVDDIDL
;
A
#
# COMPACT_ATOMS: atom_id res chain seq x y z
N MET A 1 4.95 -14.12 -39.95
CA MET A 1 4.58 -12.77 -39.46
C MET A 1 3.38 -12.91 -38.53
N SER A 2 3.61 -13.13 -37.24
CA SER A 2 2.53 -13.16 -36.23
C SER A 2 2.49 -11.83 -35.51
N ARG A 3 1.50 -11.01 -35.83
CA ARG A 3 1.10 -9.85 -35.03
C ARG A 3 0.36 -10.40 -33.81
N THR A 4 1.08 -10.67 -32.73
CA THR A 4 0.46 -11.05 -31.45
C THR A 4 1.14 -10.27 -30.33
N SER A 5 0.33 -9.49 -29.63
CA SER A 5 0.47 -9.05 -28.24
C SER A 5 1.67 -8.17 -27.83
N LEU A 6 1.75 -6.94 -28.33
CA LEU A 6 2.43 -5.86 -27.58
C LEU A 6 1.54 -5.25 -26.47
N THR A 7 0.26 -5.63 -26.41
CA THR A 7 -0.70 -5.16 -25.40
C THR A 7 -0.77 -6.03 -24.15
N GLU A 8 -0.10 -7.18 -24.06
CA GLU A 8 -0.44 -8.16 -23.00
C GLU A 8 0.56 -8.40 -21.88
N THR A 9 1.83 -7.96 -21.94
CA THR A 9 2.74 -8.23 -20.80
C THR A 9 3.95 -7.29 -20.79
N ILE A 10 3.97 -6.31 -19.87
CA ILE A 10 5.16 -5.47 -19.62
C ILE A 10 6.21 -6.17 -18.74
N CYS A 11 5.99 -7.43 -18.38
CA CYS A 11 6.88 -8.15 -17.47
C CYS A 11 7.85 -9.04 -18.24
N LEU A 12 8.85 -8.42 -18.88
CA LEU A 12 10.08 -9.10 -19.26
C LEU A 12 11.11 -8.87 -18.14
N SER A 13 11.21 -9.87 -17.27
CA SER A 13 12.37 -10.28 -16.44
C SER A 13 12.95 -9.46 -15.26
N ALA A 14 12.41 -8.30 -14.82
CA ALA A 14 13.08 -7.56 -13.73
C ALA A 14 12.31 -7.28 -12.42
N LEU A 15 10.97 -7.33 -12.39
CA LEU A 15 10.20 -6.84 -11.22
C LEU A 15 9.04 -7.74 -10.82
N PRO A 16 8.81 -7.98 -9.51
CA PRO A 16 7.62 -8.65 -9.03
C PRO A 16 6.33 -7.93 -9.49
N PRO A 17 5.23 -8.66 -9.78
CA PRO A 17 3.99 -8.06 -10.28
C PRO A 17 3.41 -6.94 -9.41
N ASN A 18 3.54 -7.06 -8.09
CA ASN A 18 3.10 -6.01 -7.15
C ASN A 18 3.96 -4.74 -7.24
N SER A 19 5.25 -4.88 -7.52
CA SER A 19 6.15 -3.76 -7.76
C SER A 19 5.79 -3.05 -9.07
N VAL A 20 5.50 -3.81 -10.14
CA VAL A 20 5.01 -3.25 -11.40
C VAL A 20 3.71 -2.47 -11.20
N THR A 21 2.80 -3.00 -10.36
CA THR A 21 1.54 -2.33 -10.00
C THR A 21 1.76 -1.02 -9.26
N ARG A 22 2.75 -0.96 -8.36
CA ARG A 22 3.13 0.30 -7.68
C ARG A 22 3.65 1.32 -8.69
N TYR A 23 4.58 0.94 -9.55
CA TYR A 23 5.16 1.86 -10.53
C TYR A 23 4.12 2.39 -11.52
N ILE A 24 3.22 1.54 -12.02
CA ILE A 24 2.19 2.01 -12.95
C ILE A 24 1.19 2.96 -12.28
N ASN A 25 0.92 2.80 -10.98
CA ASN A 25 0.09 3.74 -10.24
C ASN A 25 0.75 5.13 -10.11
N VAL A 26 2.08 5.19 -9.95
CA VAL A 26 2.83 6.45 -10.00
C VAL A 26 2.73 7.08 -11.39
N VAL A 27 2.98 6.32 -12.46
CA VAL A 27 2.88 6.82 -13.85
C VAL A 27 1.47 7.34 -14.14
N ARG A 28 0.43 6.65 -13.69
CA ARG A 28 -0.96 7.10 -13.82
C ARG A 28 -1.19 8.45 -13.16
N ALA A 29 -0.74 8.59 -11.91
CA ALA A 29 -0.90 9.82 -11.16
C ALA A 29 -0.20 11.00 -11.86
N VAL A 30 1.05 10.82 -12.30
CA VAL A 30 1.82 11.86 -13.00
C VAL A 30 1.15 12.26 -14.32
N VAL A 31 0.72 11.29 -15.13
CA VAL A 31 0.07 11.58 -16.42
C VAL A 31 -1.28 12.26 -16.23
N ASN A 32 -2.10 11.81 -15.26
CA ASN A 32 -3.37 12.46 -14.95
C ASN A 32 -3.17 13.89 -14.46
N HIS A 33 -2.18 14.09 -13.59
CA HIS A 33 -1.81 15.41 -13.09
C HIS A 33 -1.41 16.34 -14.24
N ALA A 34 -0.54 15.89 -15.16
CA ALA A 34 -0.14 16.67 -16.32
C ALA A 34 -1.30 16.99 -17.29
N ILE A 35 -2.20 16.03 -17.53
CA ILE A 35 -3.41 16.23 -18.34
C ILE A 35 -4.28 17.33 -17.75
N GLN A 36 -4.49 17.29 -16.43
CA GLN A 36 -5.31 18.25 -15.70
C GLN A 36 -4.68 19.65 -15.67
N GLU A 37 -3.39 19.76 -15.36
CA GLU A 37 -2.69 21.05 -15.28
C GLU A 37 -2.56 21.75 -16.63
N ARG A 38 -2.36 20.97 -17.70
CA ARG A 38 -2.14 21.51 -19.06
C ARG A 38 -3.44 21.63 -19.87
N GLY A 39 -4.58 21.22 -19.31
CA GLY A 39 -5.88 21.25 -20.00
C GLY A 39 -5.92 20.39 -21.27
N ILE A 40 -5.14 19.30 -21.31
CA ILE A 40 -5.04 18.45 -22.50
C ILE A 40 -6.30 17.59 -22.58
N ALA A 41 -7.02 17.63 -23.69
CA ALA A 41 -8.15 16.75 -23.95
C ALA A 41 -7.65 15.35 -24.38
N ALA A 42 -7.04 14.61 -23.46
CA ALA A 42 -6.54 13.26 -23.69
C ALA A 42 -6.93 12.30 -22.56
N ILE A 43 -7.17 11.04 -22.90
CA ILE A 43 -7.36 9.97 -21.94
C ILE A 43 -5.99 9.37 -21.63
N ASN A 44 -5.71 9.14 -20.35
CA ASN A 44 -4.46 8.51 -19.93
C ASN A 44 -4.35 7.09 -20.53
N PRO A 45 -3.30 6.79 -21.32
CA PRO A 45 -3.15 5.49 -21.98
C PRO A 45 -2.89 4.33 -21.00
N PHE A 46 -2.46 4.64 -19.77
CA PHE A 46 -2.25 3.66 -18.70
C PHE A 46 -3.49 3.47 -17.82
N HIS A 47 -4.57 4.20 -18.11
CA HIS A 47 -5.84 4.04 -17.41
C HIS A 47 -6.35 2.61 -17.58
N ASN A 48 -6.74 1.96 -16.47
CA ASN A 48 -7.22 0.57 -16.43
C ASN A 48 -6.24 -0.53 -16.90
N LEU A 49 -4.96 -0.23 -17.16
CA LEU A 49 -3.97 -1.28 -17.46
C LEU A 49 -3.83 -2.30 -16.31
N LYS A 50 -4.24 -3.54 -16.55
CA LYS A 50 -4.18 -4.60 -15.55
C LYS A 50 -2.80 -5.26 -15.56
N VAL A 51 -2.18 -5.40 -14.39
CA VAL A 51 -0.96 -6.18 -14.23
C VAL A 51 -1.34 -7.62 -13.92
N LYS A 52 -1.05 -8.56 -14.83
CA LYS A 52 -1.30 -9.99 -14.62
C LYS A 52 -0.45 -10.48 -13.44
N GLY A 53 -1.06 -11.23 -12.51
CA GLY A 53 -0.40 -11.74 -11.32
C GLY A 53 -0.19 -10.73 -10.18
N ALA A 54 -0.77 -9.51 -10.29
CA ALA A 54 -0.83 -8.57 -9.18
C ALA A 54 -1.97 -8.92 -8.22
N GLY A 55 -1.71 -8.79 -6.92
CA GLY A 55 -2.60 -9.22 -5.85
C GLY A 55 -1.92 -10.24 -4.94
N GLN A 56 -2.09 -10.10 -3.64
CA GLN A 56 -1.69 -11.15 -2.71
C GLN A 56 -2.73 -12.26 -2.74
N PRO A 57 -2.33 -13.54 -2.74
CA PRO A 57 -3.29 -14.60 -2.43
C PRO A 57 -3.83 -14.34 -1.02
N ALA A 58 -5.14 -14.49 -0.83
CA ALA A 58 -5.82 -14.23 0.45
C ALA A 58 -5.21 -14.98 1.66
N LYS A 59 -4.35 -15.98 1.39
CA LYS A 59 -3.70 -16.85 2.35
C LYS A 59 -2.46 -16.24 3.02
N ASP A 60 -1.89 -15.16 2.48
CA ASP A 60 -0.64 -14.57 3.00
C ASP A 60 -0.86 -13.51 4.09
N ARG A 61 -2.12 -13.14 4.38
CA ARG A 61 -2.49 -12.18 5.43
C ARG A 61 -3.20 -12.88 6.57
N LEU A 62 -2.52 -13.83 7.20
CA LEU A 62 -3.06 -14.43 8.42
C LEU A 62 -2.96 -13.38 9.55
N PRO A 63 -4.07 -13.12 10.28
CA PRO A 63 -4.01 -12.28 11.46
C PRO A 63 -3.10 -12.93 12.50
N LEU A 64 -2.48 -12.11 13.35
CA LEU A 64 -1.79 -12.61 14.54
C LEU A 64 -2.76 -13.41 15.40
N SER A 65 -2.29 -14.51 15.97
CA SER A 65 -3.03 -15.19 17.03
C SER A 65 -3.14 -14.31 18.27
N ALA A 66 -4.11 -14.61 19.14
CA ALA A 66 -4.28 -13.86 20.38
C ALA A 66 -3.02 -13.89 21.27
N GLU A 67 -2.33 -15.03 21.31
CA GLU A 67 -1.09 -15.21 22.06
C GLU A 67 0.07 -14.37 21.50
N GLU A 68 0.22 -14.33 20.16
CA GLU A 68 1.22 -13.49 19.49
C GLU A 68 0.93 -11.99 19.67
N ALA A 69 -0.34 -11.61 19.69
CA ALA A 69 -0.75 -10.22 19.92
C ALA A 69 -0.55 -9.78 21.37
N GLU A 70 -0.84 -10.65 22.34
CA GLU A 70 -0.65 -10.33 23.76
C GLU A 70 0.85 -10.21 24.11
N GLY A 71 1.68 -11.10 23.57
CA GLY A 71 3.14 -11.06 23.74
C GLY A 71 3.84 -9.94 22.96
N GLY A 72 3.19 -9.34 21.97
CA GLY A 72 3.79 -8.32 21.11
C GLY A 72 4.24 -7.07 21.85
N SER A 73 3.49 -6.63 22.86
CA SER A 73 3.85 -5.44 23.67
C SER A 73 5.18 -5.61 24.41
N ALA A 74 5.45 -6.80 24.94
CA ALA A 74 6.69 -7.13 25.64
C ALA A 74 7.92 -7.17 24.70
N SER A 75 7.69 -7.39 23.40
CA SER A 75 8.76 -7.43 22.39
C SER A 75 9.17 -6.07 21.84
N MET A 76 8.45 -4.99 22.17
CA MET A 76 8.73 -3.63 21.67
C MET A 76 9.92 -2.94 22.37
N GLY A 77 10.55 -3.62 23.33
CA GLY A 77 11.72 -3.14 24.05
C GLY A 77 11.37 -2.16 25.17
N SER A 78 12.37 -1.39 25.63
CA SER A 78 12.24 -0.48 26.77
C SER A 78 11.81 0.94 26.42
N GLN A 79 11.60 1.24 25.13
CA GLN A 79 11.14 2.56 24.69
C GLN A 79 9.64 2.66 24.89
N GLU A 80 9.21 3.53 25.80
CA GLU A 80 7.81 3.70 26.18
C GLU A 80 6.92 4.01 24.96
N ASP A 81 7.42 4.83 24.02
CA ASP A 81 6.72 5.20 22.79
C ASP A 81 6.32 3.99 21.93
N HIS A 82 7.19 2.99 21.79
CA HIS A 82 6.91 1.83 20.94
C HIS A 82 5.81 0.94 21.54
N GLN A 83 5.83 0.77 22.86
CA GLN A 83 4.81 0.01 23.57
C GLN A 83 3.47 0.73 23.52
N ALA A 84 3.46 2.06 23.72
CA ALA A 84 2.26 2.87 23.61
C ALA A 84 1.64 2.81 22.21
N ILE A 85 2.45 2.93 21.15
CA ILE A 85 1.99 2.80 19.76
C ILE A 85 1.38 1.41 19.53
N TYR A 86 2.04 0.35 19.99
CA TYR A 86 1.54 -1.02 19.82
C TYR A 86 0.19 -1.25 20.52
N LEU A 87 0.07 -0.81 21.77
CA LEU A 87 -1.16 -0.95 22.55
C LEU A 87 -2.31 -0.16 21.93
N THR A 88 -2.05 1.06 21.45
CA THR A 88 -3.05 1.87 20.76
C THR A 88 -3.50 1.22 19.46
N LEU A 89 -2.58 0.69 18.65
CA LEU A 89 -2.92 -0.04 17.42
C LEU A 89 -3.78 -1.27 17.70
N TRP A 90 -3.42 -2.04 18.73
CA TRP A 90 -4.16 -3.23 19.11
C TRP A 90 -5.55 -2.91 19.65
N GLY A 91 -5.65 -1.94 20.56
CA GLY A 91 -6.90 -1.55 21.22
C GLY A 91 -7.90 -0.87 20.29
N THR A 92 -7.42 -0.06 19.34
CA THR A 92 -8.29 0.76 18.47
C THR A 92 -8.47 0.19 17.07
N ARG A 93 -7.58 -0.70 16.62
CA ARG A 93 -7.47 -1.17 15.23
C ARG A 93 -7.23 -0.04 14.21
N ALA A 94 -6.73 1.11 14.66
CA ALA A 94 -6.33 2.21 13.80
C ALA A 94 -5.14 1.81 12.92
N ARG A 95 -4.90 2.58 11.86
CA ARG A 95 -3.70 2.41 11.04
C ARG A 95 -2.48 3.01 11.74
N VAL A 96 -1.30 2.48 11.42
CA VAL A 96 -0.02 2.99 11.94
C VAL A 96 0.15 4.49 11.69
N ASN A 97 -0.23 4.97 10.51
CA ASN A 97 -0.13 6.40 10.17
C ASN A 97 -1.14 7.28 10.91
N GLU A 98 -2.24 6.70 11.42
CA GLU A 98 -3.20 7.42 12.24
C GLU A 98 -2.63 7.55 13.65
N VAL A 99 -2.16 6.45 14.26
CA VAL A 99 -1.60 6.43 15.62
C VAL A 99 -0.33 7.27 15.78
N THR A 100 0.58 7.21 14.81
CA THR A 100 1.82 7.99 14.85
C THR A 100 1.63 9.48 14.56
N GLY A 101 0.45 9.88 14.07
CA GLY A 101 0.10 11.26 13.77
C GLY A 101 -0.78 11.94 14.84
N ILE A 102 -1.16 11.23 15.91
CA ILE A 102 -2.01 11.76 16.98
C ILE A 102 -1.27 12.89 17.70
N VAL A 103 -1.94 14.03 17.86
CA VAL A 103 -1.48 15.14 18.70
C VAL A 103 -2.27 15.21 20.01
N VAL A 104 -1.76 15.94 21.00
CA VAL A 104 -2.40 16.04 22.34
C VAL A 104 -3.82 16.60 22.26
N ASP A 105 -4.08 17.52 21.32
CA ASP A 105 -5.42 18.09 21.08
C ASP A 105 -6.45 17.09 20.53
N ASP A 106 -6.01 15.94 20.02
CA ASP A 106 -6.91 14.91 19.48
C ASP A 106 -7.53 14.04 20.59
N ILE A 107 -7.07 14.16 21.85
CA ILE A 107 -7.49 13.31 22.97
C ILE A 107 -8.22 14.16 24.03
N ASP A 108 -9.46 13.79 24.33
CA ASP A 108 -10.26 14.34 25.44
C ASP A 108 -10.33 13.30 26.57
N LEU A 109 -9.95 13.67 27.79
CA LEU A 109 -9.74 12.77 28.95
C LEU A 109 -10.86 12.90 29.99
#